data_AF-A0A846TL01-F1
#
_entry.id   AF-A0A846TL01-F1
#
_cell.length_a   1.000
_cell.length_b   1.000
_cell.length_c   1.000
_cell.angle_alpha   90.00
_cell.angle_beta   90.00
_cell.angle_gamma   90.00
#
_symmetry.space_group_name_H-M   'P 1'
#
loop_
_entity.id
_entity.type
_entity.pdbx_description
1 polymer ?
#
loop_
_entity_poly.entity_id
_entity_poly.type
_entity_poly.pdbx_seq_one_letter_code
_entity_poly.pdbx_strand_id
1 'polypeptide(L)' 'MEPKKPGNKKLPDFKEMTDRLIAEPAIGPQLVIKTNLDPSDATEENPYFKNDQMTDSEQFKEYFKE' A
#
# COMPACT_ATOMS: atom_id res chain seq x y z
N MET A 1 13.96 -20.25 -25.55
CA MET A 1 14.07 -21.20 -24.42
C MET A 1 13.26 -20.61 -23.27
N GLU A 2 12.40 -21.37 -22.63
CA GLU A 2 11.68 -20.87 -21.46
C GLU A 2 12.66 -20.62 -20.29
N PRO A 3 12.49 -19.53 -19.53
CA PRO A 3 13.37 -19.22 -18.42
C PRO A 3 13.20 -20.28 -17.33
N LYS A 4 14.30 -20.96 -16.96
CA LYS A 4 14.34 -21.81 -15.77
C LYS A 4 14.00 -20.91 -14.58
N LYS A 5 12.88 -21.17 -13.89
CA LYS A 5 12.49 -20.51 -12.63
C LYS A 5 13.12 -21.28 -11.46
N PRO A 6 14.32 -20.92 -10.94
CA PRO A 6 14.86 -21.53 -9.72
C PRO A 6 14.07 -20.99 -8.51
N GLY A 7 12.91 -21.57 -8.25
CA GLY A 7 12.00 -21.18 -7.17
C GLY A 7 11.08 -22.32 -6.76
N ASN A 8 10.44 -22.21 -5.59
CA ASN A 8 9.50 -23.22 -5.10
C ASN A 8 8.27 -23.29 -6.03
N LYS A 9 8.03 -24.46 -6.64
CA LYS A 9 6.92 -24.69 -7.59
C LYS A 9 5.52 -24.49 -6.99
N LYS A 10 5.42 -24.34 -5.67
CA LYS A 10 4.15 -24.15 -4.94
C LYS A 10 3.84 -22.69 -4.62
N LEU A 11 4.79 -21.76 -4.82
CA LEU A 11 4.53 -20.34 -4.62
C LEU A 11 3.91 -19.74 -5.89
N PRO A 12 2.92 -18.83 -5.75
CA PRO A 12 2.40 -18.08 -6.89
C PRO A 12 3.52 -17.28 -7.55
N ASP A 13 3.41 -17.00 -8.85
CA ASP A 13 4.37 -16.12 -9.54
C ASP A 13 4.03 -14.63 -9.38
N PHE A 14 2.98 -14.32 -8.61
CA PHE A 14 2.51 -12.98 -8.23
C PHE A 14 2.22 -12.06 -9.42
N LYS A 15 1.93 -12.66 -10.57
CA LYS A 15 1.67 -11.93 -11.80
C LYS A 15 0.27 -11.35 -11.81
N GLU A 16 -0.71 -12.09 -11.33
CA GLU A 16 -2.11 -11.66 -11.27
C GLU A 16 -2.48 -11.17 -9.87
N MET A 17 -3.50 -10.31 -9.77
CA MET A 17 -3.95 -9.77 -8.47
C MET A 17 -4.45 -10.86 -7.52
N THR A 18 -5.09 -11.90 -8.06
CA THR A 18 -5.61 -13.06 -7.30
C THR A 18 -4.52 -13.93 -6.70
N ASP A 19 -3.27 -13.78 -7.15
CA ASP A 19 -2.12 -14.50 -6.59
C ASP A 19 -1.62 -13.85 -5.29
N ARG A 20 -2.15 -12.67 -4.94
CA ARG A 20 -1.77 -11.90 -3.76
C ARG A 20 -2.79 -12.13 -2.65
N LEU A 21 -2.30 -12.27 -1.42
CA LEU A 21 -3.15 -12.20 -0.24
C LEU A 21 -3.46 -10.73 0.05
N ILE A 22 -4.72 -10.31 -0.10
CA ILE A 22 -5.20 -8.99 0.31
C ILE A 22 -5.99 -9.19 1.60
N ALA A 23 -5.49 -8.65 2.70
CA ALA A 23 -6.19 -8.73 3.99
C ALA A 23 -7.17 -7.57 4.12
N GLU A 24 -8.38 -7.87 4.57
CA GLU A 24 -9.38 -6.86 4.94
C GLU A 24 -8.97 -6.16 6.25
N PRO A 25 -9.33 -4.88 6.43
CA PRO A 25 -9.06 -4.15 7.67
C PRO A 25 -9.78 -4.79 8.85
N ALA A 26 -9.18 -4.67 10.05
CA ALA A 26 -9.78 -5.19 11.27
C ALA A 26 -11.02 -4.39 11.67
N ILE A 27 -12.12 -5.09 12.00
CA ILE A 27 -13.42 -4.49 12.39
C ILE A 27 -13.41 -3.98 13.85
N GLY A 28 -12.32 -4.21 14.59
CA GLY A 28 -12.19 -3.86 16.01
C GLY A 28 -11.53 -2.49 16.26
N PRO A 29 -11.51 -2.02 17.52
CA PRO A 29 -10.78 -0.81 17.88
C PRO A 29 -9.29 -0.97 17.60
N GLN A 30 -8.67 0.09 17.05
CA GLN A 30 -7.25 0.13 16.72
C GLN A 30 -6.55 1.16 17.60
N LEU A 31 -5.35 0.81 18.08
CA LEU A 31 -4.47 1.73 18.81
C LEU A 31 -3.33 2.13 17.87
N VAL A 32 -3.31 3.40 17.47
CA VAL A 32 -2.27 3.98 16.62
C VAL A 32 -1.43 4.93 17.46
N ILE A 33 -0.13 4.66 17.58
CA ILE A 33 0.82 5.47 18.36
C ILE A 33 1.75 6.16 17.36
N LYS A 34 1.69 7.49 17.28
CA LYS A 34 2.53 8.32 16.41
C LYS A 34 3.58 9.07 17.22
N THR A 35 4.71 9.34 16.60
CA THR A 35 5.85 10.09 17.12
C THR A 35 5.95 11.46 16.44
N ASN A 36 6.82 12.32 16.95
CA ASN A 36 7.14 13.61 16.32
C ASN A 36 8.01 13.48 15.05
N LEU A 37 8.47 12.27 14.74
CA LEU A 37 9.22 11.98 13.51
C LEU A 37 8.33 11.40 12.42
N ASP A 38 7.09 11.01 12.75
CA ASP A 38 6.17 10.47 11.76
C ASP A 38 5.58 11.62 10.92
N PRO A 39 5.35 11.38 9.62
CA PRO A 39 4.69 12.34 8.74
C PRO A 39 3.35 12.82 9.31
N SER A 40 3.09 14.12 9.18
CA SER A 40 1.87 14.72 9.74
C SER A 40 0.64 14.39 8.90
N ASP A 41 0.83 14.18 7.60
CA ASP A 41 -0.24 13.77 6.69
C ASP A 41 0.24 12.79 5.62
N ALA A 42 -0.72 12.20 4.91
CA ALA A 42 -0.45 11.21 3.88
C ALA A 42 0.23 11.79 2.63
N THR A 43 0.38 13.10 2.51
CA THR A 43 1.01 13.79 1.38
C THR A 43 2.50 14.03 1.58
N GLU A 44 2.95 13.97 2.84
CA GLU A 44 4.35 14.02 3.21
C GLU A 44 5.02 12.65 3.01
N GLU A 45 6.15 12.64 2.30
CA GLU A 45 6.99 11.44 2.06
C GLU A 45 6.29 10.25 1.38
N ASN A 46 5.07 10.45 0.85
CA ASN A 46 4.31 9.40 0.21
C ASN A 46 4.65 9.33 -1.29
N PRO A 47 5.23 8.21 -1.77
CA PRO A 47 5.65 8.07 -3.17
C PRO A 47 4.48 8.08 -4.16
N TYR A 48 3.25 7.90 -3.68
CA TYR A 48 2.03 7.94 -4.50
C TYR A 48 1.41 9.33 -4.56
N PHE A 49 1.85 10.27 -3.72
CA PHE A 49 1.40 11.65 -3.80
C PHE A 49 2.21 12.42 -4.86
N LYS A 50 1.54 12.84 -5.94
CA LYS A 50 2.16 13.65 -6.99
C LYS A 50 1.70 15.10 -6.82
N ASN A 51 2.61 15.94 -6.35
CA ASN A 51 2.39 17.39 -6.14
C ASN A 51 1.94 18.14 -7.42
N ASP A 52 2.15 17.55 -8.59
CA ASP A 52 1.84 18.15 -9.89
C ASP A 52 0.48 17.67 -10.42
N GLN A 53 -0.61 18.32 -9.99
CA GLN A 53 -1.94 18.40 -10.64
C GLN A 53 -2.71 17.10 -10.93
N MET A 54 -2.10 15.91 -10.78
CA MET A 54 -2.71 14.62 -11.11
C MET A 54 -3.45 13.99 -9.94
N THR A 55 -3.13 14.38 -8.70
CA THR A 55 -3.71 13.80 -7.50
C THR A 55 -4.66 14.81 -6.87
N ASP A 56 -5.94 14.48 -6.80
CA ASP A 56 -6.91 15.23 -5.98
C ASP A 56 -6.51 15.07 -4.51
N SER A 57 -5.97 16.15 -3.93
CA SER A 57 -5.40 16.16 -2.59
C SER A 57 -6.42 15.76 -1.52
N GLU A 58 -7.67 16.18 -1.66
CA GLU A 58 -8.71 15.90 -0.66
C GLU A 58 -9.12 14.43 -0.70
N GLN A 59 -9.40 13.89 -1.89
CA GLN A 59 -9.72 12.46 -2.04
C GLN A 59 -8.56 11.56 -1.62
N PHE A 60 -7.33 11.98 -1.93
CA PHE A 60 -6.15 11.25 -1.53
C PHE A 60 -6.00 11.22 0.00
N LYS A 61 -6.11 12.38 0.66
CA LYS A 61 -6.05 12.45 2.12
C LYS A 61 -7.16 11.61 2.78
N GLU A 62 -8.38 11.65 2.25
CA GLU A 62 -9.50 10.88 2.78
C GLU A 62 -9.29 9.37 2.65
N TYR A 63 -8.69 8.89 1.55
CA TYR A 63 -8.39 7.46 1.37
C TYR A 63 -7.41 6.91 2.42
N PHE A 64 -6.42 7.72 2.81
CA PHE A 64 -5.41 7.35 3.80
C PHE A 64 -5.78 7.72 5.24
N LYS A 65 -6.99 8.23 5.44
CA LYS A 65 -7.49 8.60 6.76
C LYS A 65 -7.95 7.35 7.48
N GLU A 66 -7.50 7.20 8.73
CA GLU A 66 -7.85 6.10 9.64
C GLU A 66 -9.25 6.27 10.26
#